data_AF-A0A6M7W0K9-F1
#
_entry.id   AF-A0A6M7W0K9-F1
#
_cell.length_a   1.000
_cell.length_b   1.000
_cell.length_c   1.000
_cell.angle_alpha   90.00
_cell.angle_beta   90.00
_cell.angle_gamma   90.00
#
_symmetry.space_group_name_H-M   'P 1'
#
loop_
_entity.id
_entity.type
_entity.pdbx_description
1 polymer ?
#
loop_
_entity_poly.entity_id
_entity_poly.type
_entity_poly.pdbx_seq_one_letter_code
_entity_poly.pdbx_strand_id
1 'polypeptide(L)'
;MDAIEKAIRNALDKGNAEDRAFREKVYRSAFAALDRALQANPGVTVEVAIKRRKAIQAKIAEIESEFLPAVPDVGPQVDSPAGEPAATAAPAIEIGDRTPSPAVAVAGPAQPASDAPRSRVLPVVPDIMPDATLPGAPAIDMSAPAASGAAAEVAPDRDERRIRGRRLPLTAIFFTVTLLAAVGIGLFFAMQTGVFKTAAQLDTAPPEAPPTVEDDDFTPADGANAPAKPGAADQSRDWINVFSPTDPTHVAAPSDAKAEVMKDDTGPFLRIRSGASGSAIAFDVGQGVLEKLAGKHAVFDIIARAEDGKDTQISVDCNFGELGDCGRKRYAVGQQRNEYLFDVQFPNKRPGSAGTIAVNSDFDKQGKAVNIYEIRVSIEP
;
A
#
# COMPACT_ATOMS: atom_id res chain seq x y z
N MET A 1 -43.72 7.48 -15.41
CA MET A 1 -42.40 8.13 -15.34
C MET A 1 -42.00 8.26 -13.88
N ASP A 2 -40.74 7.96 -13.55
CA ASP A 2 -40.18 8.20 -12.22
C ASP A 2 -40.18 9.72 -11.94
N ALA A 3 -40.49 10.14 -10.71
CA ALA A 3 -40.47 11.55 -10.32
C ALA A 3 -39.08 12.17 -10.51
N ILE A 4 -38.03 11.38 -10.34
CA ILE A 4 -36.63 11.80 -10.47
C ILE A 4 -36.24 11.95 -11.93
N GLU A 5 -36.67 11.03 -12.79
CA GLU A 5 -36.48 11.12 -14.25
C GLU A 5 -37.14 12.39 -14.81
N LYS A 6 -38.37 12.69 -14.38
CA LYS A 6 -39.07 13.91 -14.77
C LYS A 6 -38.34 15.18 -14.32
N ALA A 7 -37.71 15.16 -13.14
CA ALA A 7 -36.92 16.27 -12.64
C ALA A 7 -35.65 16.50 -13.45
N ILE A 8 -34.96 15.42 -13.85
CA ILE A 8 -33.77 15.49 -14.72
C ILE A 8 -34.14 16.06 -16.09
N ARG A 9 -35.18 15.52 -16.76
CA ARG A 9 -35.62 16.02 -18.08
C ARG A 9 -36.01 17.49 -18.02
N ASN A 10 -36.79 17.90 -17.01
CA ASN A 10 -37.16 19.31 -16.82
C ASN A 10 -35.95 20.23 -16.54
N ALA A 11 -34.92 19.74 -15.85
CA ALA A 11 -33.69 20.50 -15.62
C ALA A 11 -32.85 20.66 -16.90
N LEU A 12 -32.82 19.63 -17.75
CA LEU A 12 -32.17 19.68 -19.07
C LEU A 12 -32.92 20.65 -20.02
N ASP A 13 -34.25 20.57 -20.05
CA ASP A 13 -35.11 21.43 -20.89
C ASP A 13 -35.01 22.92 -20.53
N LYS A 14 -34.73 23.24 -19.26
CA LYS A 14 -34.57 24.62 -18.77
C LYS A 14 -33.22 25.25 -19.13
N GLY A 15 -32.26 24.48 -19.61
CA GLY A 15 -30.93 24.97 -19.96
C GLY A 15 -30.47 24.47 -21.33
N ASN A 16 -29.16 24.30 -21.50
CA ASN A 16 -28.60 23.83 -22.76
C ASN A 16 -28.38 22.32 -22.74
N ALA A 17 -29.40 21.55 -23.11
CA ALA A 17 -29.31 20.09 -23.16
C ALA A 17 -28.31 19.58 -24.22
N GLU A 18 -27.96 20.38 -25.24
CA GLU A 18 -26.97 19.97 -26.25
C GLU A 18 -25.52 20.07 -25.74
N ASP A 19 -25.26 20.95 -24.77
CA ASP A 19 -23.94 21.09 -24.13
C ASP A 19 -23.67 19.97 -23.11
N ARG A 20 -22.64 19.17 -23.41
CA ARG A 20 -22.16 18.08 -22.56
C ARG A 20 -21.78 18.55 -21.15
N ALA A 21 -21.15 19.71 -21.01
CA ALA A 21 -20.73 20.23 -19.71
C ALA A 21 -21.93 20.60 -18.84
N PHE A 22 -22.98 21.17 -19.46
CA PHE A 22 -24.24 21.45 -18.79
C PHE A 22 -24.96 20.17 -18.34
N ARG A 23 -25.06 19.16 -19.23
CA ARG A 23 -25.67 17.86 -18.89
C ARG A 23 -24.95 17.19 -17.72
N GLU A 24 -23.62 17.18 -17.73
CA GLU A 24 -22.82 16.61 -16.63
C GLU A 24 -23.10 17.30 -15.29
N LYS A 25 -23.24 18.63 -15.28
CA LYS A 25 -23.59 19.39 -14.08
C LYS A 25 -24.99 19.02 -13.55
N VAL A 26 -25.97 18.85 -14.45
CA VAL A 26 -27.33 18.43 -14.10
C VAL A 26 -27.33 17.02 -13.50
N TYR A 27 -26.57 16.08 -14.07
CA TYR A 27 -26.47 14.71 -13.53
C TYR A 27 -25.77 14.66 -12.17
N ARG A 28 -24.67 15.41 -12.00
CA ARG A 28 -24.00 15.53 -10.69
C ARG A 28 -24.96 16.07 -9.63
N SER A 29 -25.77 17.07 -9.98
CA SER A 29 -26.80 17.62 -9.10
C SER A 29 -27.88 16.58 -8.73
N ALA A 30 -28.35 15.79 -9.70
CA ALA A 30 -29.35 14.75 -9.48
C ALA A 30 -28.86 13.64 -8.54
N PHE A 31 -27.60 13.19 -8.70
CA PHE A 31 -26.98 12.23 -7.79
C PHE A 31 -26.80 12.79 -6.38
N ALA A 32 -26.35 14.04 -6.26
CA ALA A 32 -26.19 14.70 -4.96
C ALA A 32 -27.54 14.86 -4.23
N ALA A 33 -28.63 15.13 -4.95
CA ALA A 33 -29.97 15.21 -4.39
C ALA A 33 -30.48 13.84 -3.92
N LEU A 34 -30.24 12.78 -4.71
CA LEU A 34 -30.57 11.41 -4.30
C LEU A 34 -29.83 11.02 -3.02
N ASP A 35 -28.53 11.30 -2.94
CA ASP A 35 -27.72 10.89 -1.81
C ASP A 35 -28.17 11.57 -0.52
N ARG A 36 -28.46 12.88 -0.59
CA ARG A 36 -29.09 13.62 0.52
C ARG A 36 -30.44 13.02 0.92
N ALA A 37 -31.27 12.63 -0.05
CA ALA A 37 -32.57 12.01 0.23
C ALA A 37 -32.43 10.60 0.86
N LEU A 38 -31.40 9.83 0.50
CA LEU A 38 -31.12 8.53 1.11
C LEU A 38 -30.57 8.71 2.54
N GLN A 39 -29.70 9.69 2.76
CA GLN A 39 -29.14 9.99 4.08
C GLN A 39 -30.20 10.52 5.05
N ALA A 40 -31.17 11.30 4.57
CA ALA A 40 -32.29 11.80 5.36
C ALA A 40 -33.32 10.71 5.74
N ASN A 41 -33.26 9.52 5.12
CA ASN A 41 -34.18 8.41 5.37
C ASN A 41 -33.43 7.18 5.92
N PRO A 42 -33.04 7.18 7.21
CA PRO A 42 -32.28 6.08 7.82
C PRO A 42 -33.06 4.76 7.94
N GLY A 43 -34.37 4.76 7.67
CA GLY A 43 -35.19 3.54 7.58
C GLY A 43 -35.06 2.78 6.25
N VAL A 44 -34.29 3.29 5.30
CA VAL A 44 -34.02 2.62 4.01
C VAL A 44 -32.84 1.66 4.19
N THR A 45 -33.05 0.37 3.90
CA THR A 45 -31.95 -0.61 3.99
C THR A 45 -30.87 -0.31 2.94
N VAL A 46 -29.65 -0.77 3.21
CA VAL A 46 -28.49 -0.57 2.34
C VAL A 46 -28.76 -1.11 0.93
N GLU A 47 -29.49 -2.22 0.81
CA GLU A 47 -29.87 -2.83 -0.47
C GLU A 47 -30.82 -1.93 -1.27
N VAL A 48 -31.77 -1.26 -0.61
CA VAL A 48 -32.70 -0.34 -1.27
C VAL A 48 -31.97 0.93 -1.71
N ALA A 49 -31.01 1.42 -0.92
CA ALA A 49 -30.16 2.54 -1.29
C ALA A 49 -29.32 2.23 -2.54
N ILE A 50 -28.68 1.05 -2.58
CA ILE A 50 -27.92 0.57 -3.74
C ILE A 50 -28.83 0.45 -4.97
N LYS A 51 -30.03 -0.15 -4.81
CA LYS A 51 -31.00 -0.29 -5.91
C LYS A 51 -31.46 1.06 -6.46
N ARG A 52 -31.70 2.06 -5.60
CA ARG A 52 -32.08 3.42 -5.99
C ARG A 52 -30.95 4.15 -6.74
N ARG A 53 -29.70 4.04 -6.28
CA ARG A 53 -28.52 4.59 -6.97
C ARG A 53 -28.34 3.98 -8.36
N LYS A 54 -28.45 2.65 -8.48
CA LYS A 54 -28.37 1.93 -9.76
C LYS A 54 -29.51 2.32 -10.72
N ALA A 55 -30.73 2.48 -10.20
CA ALA A 55 -31.88 2.89 -11.02
C ALA A 55 -31.67 4.27 -11.68
N ILE A 56 -31.13 5.24 -10.94
CA ILE A 56 -30.85 6.58 -11.49
C ILE A 56 -29.70 6.57 -12.49
N GLN A 57 -28.66 5.77 -12.25
CA GLN A 57 -27.58 5.61 -13.22
C GLN A 57 -28.09 5.03 -14.55
N ALA A 58 -28.95 4.01 -14.50
CA ALA A 58 -29.56 3.44 -15.69
C ALA A 58 -30.41 4.47 -16.46
N LYS A 59 -31.15 5.33 -15.74
CA LYS A 59 -31.95 6.40 -16.34
C LYS A 59 -31.13 7.51 -16.97
N ILE A 60 -30.01 7.89 -16.35
CA ILE A 60 -29.10 8.87 -16.95
C ILE A 60 -28.46 8.29 -18.22
N ALA A 61 -28.10 7.01 -18.23
CA ALA A 61 -27.58 6.36 -19.44
C ALA A 61 -28.62 6.29 -20.58
N GLU A 62 -29.88 6.02 -20.25
CA GLU A 62 -31.00 6.07 -21.20
C GLU A 62 -31.15 7.48 -21.80
N ILE A 63 -31.16 8.51 -20.95
CA ILE A 63 -31.26 9.91 -21.39
C ILE A 63 -30.05 10.31 -22.24
N GLU A 64 -28.82 9.98 -21.84
CA GLU A 64 -27.61 10.30 -22.63
C GLU A 64 -27.62 9.63 -24.01
N SER A 65 -28.21 8.43 -24.14
CA SER A 65 -28.34 7.77 -25.44
C SER A 65 -29.24 8.54 -26.43
N GLU A 66 -30.15 9.38 -25.93
CA GLU A 66 -30.99 10.28 -26.75
C GLU A 66 -30.18 11.48 -27.29
N PHE A 67 -29.10 11.87 -26.63
CA PHE A 67 -28.25 13.02 -27.00
C PHE A 67 -26.99 12.64 -27.78
N LEU A 68 -26.66 11.36 -27.85
CA LEU A 68 -25.58 10.87 -28.72
C LEU A 68 -26.12 10.70 -30.15
N PRO A 69 -25.48 11.27 -31.17
CA PRO A 69 -25.86 10.98 -32.55
C PRO A 69 -25.71 9.48 -32.79
N ALA A 70 -26.73 8.85 -33.36
CA ALA A 70 -26.71 7.43 -33.70
C ALA A 70 -25.55 7.15 -34.67
N VAL A 71 -24.42 6.68 -34.13
CA VAL A 71 -23.43 5.97 -34.94
C VAL A 71 -24.09 4.62 -35.26
N PRO A 72 -24.32 4.29 -36.54
CA PRO A 72 -24.94 3.02 -36.89
C PRO A 72 -24.09 1.88 -36.32
N ASP A 73 -24.79 0.99 -35.63
CA ASP A 73 -24.28 -0.25 -35.08
C ASP A 73 -23.65 -1.08 -36.21
N VAL A 74 -22.31 -1.05 -36.31
CA VAL A 74 -21.57 -1.92 -37.22
C VAL A 74 -21.53 -3.30 -36.58
N GLY A 75 -22.59 -4.06 -36.84
CA GLY A 75 -22.60 -5.51 -36.63
C GLY A 75 -21.49 -6.21 -37.42
N PRO A 76 -21.17 -7.47 -37.07
CA PRO A 76 -20.04 -8.19 -37.65
C PRO A 76 -20.37 -8.60 -39.09
N GLN A 77 -19.63 -8.07 -40.06
CA GLN A 77 -19.83 -8.44 -41.46
C GLN A 77 -18.65 -9.28 -41.98
N VAL A 78 -18.95 -10.57 -42.11
CA VAL A 78 -18.23 -11.58 -42.90
C VAL A 78 -18.72 -11.46 -44.36
N ASP A 79 -17.80 -11.70 -45.30
CA ASP A 79 -17.94 -11.92 -46.76
C ASP A 79 -18.14 -10.72 -47.74
N SER A 80 -17.02 -10.39 -48.44
CA SER A 80 -16.78 -10.33 -49.91
C SER A 80 -17.78 -9.62 -50.87
N PRO A 81 -17.30 -8.93 -51.95
CA PRO A 81 -16.63 -9.60 -53.08
C PRO A 81 -15.51 -8.84 -53.83
N ALA A 82 -14.77 -9.61 -54.63
CA ALA A 82 -13.70 -9.22 -55.54
C ALA A 82 -14.14 -8.29 -56.70
N GLY A 83 -13.20 -7.45 -57.16
CA GLY A 83 -13.27 -6.66 -58.40
C GLY A 83 -12.05 -5.76 -58.61
N GLU A 84 -11.02 -6.28 -59.29
CA GLU A 84 -9.85 -5.57 -59.89
C GLU A 84 -10.24 -4.75 -61.15
N PRO A 85 -9.34 -4.01 -61.87
CA PRO A 85 -7.97 -3.51 -61.59
C PRO A 85 -7.72 -2.03 -62.04
N ALA A 86 -6.60 -1.40 -61.66
CA ALA A 86 -5.87 -0.41 -62.50
C ALA A 86 -4.49 -0.05 -61.92
N ALA A 87 -3.47 -0.10 -62.78
CA ALA A 87 -2.06 0.10 -62.50
C ALA A 87 -1.60 1.55 -62.76
N THR A 88 -0.62 2.07 -62.00
CA THR A 88 0.51 2.85 -62.56
C THR A 88 1.72 2.90 -61.61
N ALA A 89 2.85 2.35 -62.10
CA ALA A 89 4.27 2.71 -61.93
C ALA A 89 4.89 3.00 -60.55
N ALA A 90 5.77 2.08 -60.13
CA ALA A 90 6.99 2.36 -59.37
C ALA A 90 8.21 2.03 -60.25
N PRO A 91 9.34 2.76 -60.18
CA PRO A 91 10.55 2.43 -60.92
C PRO A 91 11.37 1.35 -60.20
N ALA A 92 11.97 0.47 -61.00
CA ALA A 92 12.89 -0.61 -60.61
C ALA A 92 14.36 -0.13 -60.55
N ILE A 93 15.26 -1.02 -60.06
CA ILE A 93 16.74 -1.20 -60.26
C ILE A 93 17.27 -1.73 -58.89
N GLU A 94 18.07 -2.79 -58.71
CA GLU A 94 18.67 -3.85 -59.52
C GLU A 94 19.08 -5.01 -58.58
N ILE A 95 19.28 -6.20 -59.15
CA ILE A 95 19.72 -7.43 -58.49
C ILE A 95 21.26 -7.41 -58.36
N GLY A 96 21.81 -7.84 -57.21
CA GLY A 96 23.25 -8.03 -57.03
C GLY A 96 23.64 -8.91 -55.84
N ASP A 97 23.92 -10.18 -56.17
CA ASP A 97 24.83 -11.16 -55.57
C ASP A 97 24.93 -11.48 -54.06
N ARG A 98 24.95 -12.80 -53.81
CA ARG A 98 25.36 -13.49 -52.57
C ARG A 98 26.86 -13.77 -52.59
N THR A 99 27.58 -13.58 -51.48
CA THR A 99 28.40 -14.61 -50.78
C THR A 99 29.06 -14.06 -49.48
N PRO A 100 29.63 -14.90 -48.56
CA PRO A 100 29.20 -14.94 -47.16
C PRO A 100 30.34 -14.85 -46.12
N SER A 101 30.04 -15.02 -44.82
CA SER A 101 31.03 -15.34 -43.79
C SER A 101 30.38 -15.87 -42.50
N PRO A 102 31.10 -16.58 -41.61
CA PRO A 102 31.51 -17.97 -41.83
C PRO A 102 31.08 -18.92 -40.67
N ALA A 103 31.26 -20.22 -40.93
CA ALA A 103 31.02 -21.31 -39.99
C ALA A 103 32.23 -21.61 -39.10
N VAL A 104 31.99 -22.14 -37.89
CA VAL A 104 32.84 -23.14 -37.25
C VAL A 104 31.95 -24.27 -36.73
N ALA A 105 32.32 -25.50 -37.07
CA ALA A 105 31.63 -26.75 -36.82
C ALA A 105 32.48 -27.65 -35.93
N VAL A 106 31.86 -28.50 -35.09
CA VAL A 106 32.40 -29.84 -34.74
C VAL A 106 31.25 -30.84 -34.46
N ALA A 107 31.22 -31.88 -35.31
CA ALA A 107 30.82 -33.30 -35.18
C ALA A 107 29.82 -33.83 -34.11
N GLY A 108 28.87 -34.67 -34.57
CA GLY A 108 28.14 -35.69 -33.76
C GLY A 108 28.74 -37.11 -33.93
N PRO A 109 28.00 -38.24 -33.80
CA PRO A 109 26.84 -38.60 -32.95
C PRO A 109 27.03 -39.94 -32.17
N ALA A 110 26.16 -40.31 -31.19
CA ALA A 110 25.72 -41.70 -30.85
C ALA A 110 24.92 -41.80 -29.51
N GLN A 111 23.86 -42.61 -29.51
CA GLN A 111 23.01 -43.07 -28.38
C GLN A 111 23.63 -44.30 -27.64
N PRO A 112 22.94 -45.02 -26.73
CA PRO A 112 22.23 -44.69 -25.48
C PRO A 112 22.73 -45.56 -24.27
N ALA A 113 22.30 -45.29 -23.03
CA ALA A 113 21.86 -46.29 -22.01
C ALA A 113 21.92 -45.78 -20.54
N SER A 114 20.99 -46.33 -19.75
CA SER A 114 21.02 -46.57 -18.30
C SER A 114 20.59 -45.46 -17.33
N ASP A 115 19.29 -45.48 -17.02
CA ASP A 115 18.72 -45.91 -15.73
C ASP A 115 19.39 -45.45 -14.41
N ALA A 116 18.67 -44.61 -13.66
CA ALA A 116 18.51 -44.55 -12.18
C ALA A 116 18.45 -43.11 -11.61
N PRO A 117 17.61 -42.86 -10.58
CA PRO A 117 17.16 -41.51 -10.21
C PRO A 117 18.08 -40.87 -9.17
N ARG A 118 18.39 -39.57 -9.33
CA ARG A 118 19.06 -38.79 -8.28
C ARG A 118 18.10 -37.85 -7.56
N SER A 119 18.08 -38.09 -6.26
CA SER A 119 17.24 -37.54 -5.22
C SER A 119 17.53 -36.08 -4.91
N ARG A 120 16.48 -35.43 -4.41
CA ARG A 120 16.40 -34.15 -3.70
C ARG A 120 17.59 -33.93 -2.77
N VAL A 121 18.18 -32.75 -2.84
CA VAL A 121 19.07 -32.20 -1.81
C VAL A 121 18.30 -31.09 -1.10
N LEU A 122 17.95 -31.33 0.17
CA LEU A 122 17.52 -30.31 1.13
C LEU A 122 18.74 -29.90 1.96
N PRO A 123 18.80 -28.64 2.44
CA PRO A 123 19.89 -28.18 3.30
C PRO A 123 19.74 -28.77 4.72
N VAL A 124 20.81 -29.42 5.20
CA VAL A 124 20.91 -29.95 6.57
C VAL A 124 21.55 -28.89 7.46
N VAL A 125 20.86 -28.55 8.54
CA VAL A 125 21.33 -27.73 9.67
C VAL A 125 22.31 -28.57 10.50
N PRO A 126 23.50 -28.07 10.88
CA PRO A 126 24.38 -28.79 11.79
C PRO A 126 23.86 -28.80 13.22
N ASP A 127 23.70 -29.98 13.80
CA ASP A 127 23.51 -30.18 15.23
C ASP A 127 24.78 -29.78 15.99
N ILE A 128 24.63 -28.85 16.93
CA ILE A 128 25.64 -28.50 17.92
C ILE A 128 25.53 -29.54 19.05
N MET A 129 26.44 -30.51 19.06
CA MET A 129 26.73 -31.33 20.24
C MET A 129 27.96 -30.74 20.95
N PRO A 130 27.90 -30.49 22.27
CA PRO A 130 29.09 -30.21 23.05
C PRO A 130 29.81 -31.51 23.43
N ASP A 131 31.07 -31.35 23.85
CA ASP A 131 31.90 -32.33 24.56
C ASP A 131 32.91 -33.12 23.72
N ALA A 132 34.02 -32.43 23.42
CA ALA A 132 35.33 -33.06 23.35
C ALA A 132 36.24 -32.38 24.39
N THR A 133 36.55 -33.13 25.44
CA THR A 133 37.40 -32.80 26.59
C THR A 133 38.87 -32.62 26.21
N LEU A 134 39.48 -31.57 26.75
CA LEU A 134 40.92 -31.27 26.70
C LEU A 134 41.73 -32.22 27.62
N PRO A 135 42.97 -32.61 27.26
CA PRO A 135 43.82 -33.47 28.08
C PRO A 135 44.54 -32.69 29.19
N GLY A 136 44.43 -33.15 30.46
CA GLY A 136 45.29 -32.64 31.54
C GLY A 136 44.73 -32.55 32.97
N ALA A 137 43.76 -33.39 33.38
CA ALA A 137 43.31 -33.45 34.77
C ALA A 137 43.33 -34.90 35.30
N PRO A 138 43.69 -35.13 36.58
CA PRO A 138 43.91 -36.48 37.13
C PRO A 138 42.60 -37.26 37.24
N ALA A 139 42.67 -38.53 36.82
CA ALA A 139 41.57 -39.47 36.78
C ALA A 139 41.16 -39.93 38.19
N ILE A 140 39.86 -39.90 38.47
CA ILE A 140 39.27 -40.61 39.62
C ILE A 140 38.46 -41.77 39.04
N ASP A 141 38.97 -42.97 39.30
CA ASP A 141 38.44 -44.27 38.89
C ASP A 141 37.12 -44.57 39.60
N MET A 142 36.11 -44.98 38.85
CA MET A 142 34.89 -45.52 39.43
C MET A 142 34.33 -46.63 38.53
N SER A 143 34.85 -47.83 38.71
CA SER A 143 34.25 -49.09 38.26
C SER A 143 34.23 -50.15 39.37
N ALA A 144 33.09 -50.18 40.10
CA ALA A 144 32.38 -51.35 40.68
C ALA A 144 33.06 -52.25 41.75
N PRO A 145 32.31 -53.11 42.48
CA PRO A 145 30.95 -53.02 43.03
C PRO A 145 30.88 -53.42 44.54
N ALA A 146 29.64 -53.46 45.07
CA ALA A 146 29.15 -54.24 46.21
C ALA A 146 29.43 -53.73 47.64
N ALA A 147 28.32 -53.50 48.38
CA ALA A 147 27.95 -54.25 49.59
C ALA A 147 27.16 -53.36 50.58
N SER A 148 25.93 -53.80 50.83
CA SER A 148 25.20 -53.83 52.12
C SER A 148 25.42 -52.72 53.16
N GLY A 149 24.31 -52.17 53.67
CA GLY A 149 24.23 -51.87 55.10
C GLY A 149 23.33 -50.70 55.48
N ALA A 150 22.09 -51.04 55.81
CA ALA A 150 21.27 -50.50 56.89
C ALA A 150 21.49 -49.05 57.39
N ALA A 151 20.39 -48.28 57.24
CA ALA A 151 19.75 -47.44 58.26
C ALA A 151 20.62 -46.55 59.17
N ALA A 152 20.52 -45.24 58.95
CA ALA A 152 20.59 -44.27 60.04
C ALA A 152 19.72 -43.05 59.68
N GLU A 153 18.59 -42.93 60.37
CA GLU A 153 17.73 -41.76 60.39
C GLU A 153 18.47 -40.62 61.12
N VAL A 154 18.64 -39.47 60.46
CA VAL A 154 19.36 -38.31 61.02
C VAL A 154 18.37 -37.15 61.17
N ALA A 155 18.09 -36.80 62.42
CA ALA A 155 17.35 -35.60 62.81
C ALA A 155 18.22 -34.33 62.60
N PRO A 156 17.62 -33.18 62.25
CA PRO A 156 18.39 -31.96 62.02
C PRO A 156 18.71 -31.25 63.34
N ASP A 157 19.99 -31.16 63.67
CA ASP A 157 20.51 -30.31 64.74
C ASP A 157 20.70 -28.88 64.21
N ARG A 158 20.00 -27.93 64.82
CA ARG A 158 19.87 -26.54 64.38
C ARG A 158 20.48 -25.63 65.43
N ASP A 159 21.68 -25.14 65.17
CA ASP A 159 22.37 -24.23 66.08
C ASP A 159 22.14 -22.76 65.66
N GLU A 160 21.11 -22.11 66.23
CA GLU A 160 20.60 -20.79 65.83
C GLU A 160 21.44 -19.58 66.29
N ARG A 161 22.61 -19.78 66.91
CA ARG A 161 23.27 -18.70 67.67
C ARG A 161 24.25 -17.81 66.91
N ARG A 162 24.37 -17.92 65.57
CA ARG A 162 25.32 -17.09 64.78
C ARG A 162 24.67 -16.05 63.84
N ILE A 163 23.38 -15.77 63.94
CA ILE A 163 22.72 -14.73 63.10
C ILE A 163 22.33 -13.52 63.94
N ARG A 164 23.33 -12.80 64.46
CA ARG A 164 23.11 -11.42 64.95
C ARG A 164 24.22 -10.49 64.51
N GLY A 165 24.41 -10.41 63.19
CA GLY A 165 25.10 -9.30 62.53
C GLY A 165 24.10 -8.20 62.20
N ARG A 166 24.28 -7.02 62.79
CA ARG A 166 23.44 -5.81 62.63
C ARG A 166 23.43 -5.36 61.16
N ARG A 167 22.39 -5.73 60.40
CA ARG A 167 22.18 -5.29 59.01
C ARG A 167 21.60 -3.87 59.03
N LEU A 168 22.33 -2.91 58.44
CA LEU A 168 21.85 -1.54 58.23
C LEU A 168 20.56 -1.52 57.40
N PRO A 169 19.63 -0.58 57.63
CA PRO A 169 18.27 -0.65 57.11
C PRO A 169 18.18 -0.14 55.66
N LEU A 170 18.90 -0.78 54.73
CA LEU A 170 18.84 -0.49 53.29
C LEU A 170 17.40 -0.65 52.75
N THR A 171 16.62 -1.57 53.34
CA THR A 171 15.20 -1.73 53.03
C THR A 171 14.36 -0.52 53.43
N ALA A 172 14.66 0.12 54.56
CA ALA A 172 13.95 1.34 54.98
C ALA A 172 14.28 2.51 54.05
N ILE A 173 15.54 2.64 53.62
CA ILE A 173 15.96 3.68 52.67
C ILE A 173 15.25 3.50 51.32
N PHE A 174 15.22 2.27 50.79
CA PHE A 174 14.55 1.99 49.52
C PHE A 174 13.05 2.31 49.59
N PHE A 175 12.37 1.89 50.66
CA PHE A 175 10.97 2.23 50.88
C PHE A 175 10.72 3.74 50.96
N THR A 176 11.59 4.50 51.65
CA THR A 176 11.43 5.96 51.74
C THR A 176 11.61 6.66 50.39
N VAL A 177 12.58 6.21 49.56
CA VAL A 177 12.82 6.79 48.24
C VAL A 177 11.66 6.49 47.29
N THR A 178 11.16 5.25 47.28
CA THR A 178 10.00 4.87 46.46
C THR A 178 8.74 5.64 46.86
N LEU A 179 8.51 5.85 48.16
CA LEU A 179 7.39 6.65 48.66
C LEU A 179 7.50 8.11 48.17
N LEU A 180 8.68 8.72 48.27
CA LEU A 180 8.92 10.08 47.79
C LEU A 180 8.72 10.21 46.28
N ALA A 181 9.16 9.22 45.49
CA ALA A 181 8.95 9.20 44.05
C ALA A 181 7.45 9.12 43.69
N ALA A 182 6.69 8.28 44.38
CA ALA A 182 5.25 8.16 44.17
C ALA A 182 4.50 9.47 44.50
N VAL A 183 4.89 10.15 45.58
CA VAL A 183 4.33 11.46 45.95
C VAL A 183 4.70 12.52 44.90
N GLY A 184 5.94 12.52 44.42
CA GLY A 184 6.39 13.44 43.36
C GLY A 184 5.62 13.26 42.05
N ILE A 185 5.41 12.01 41.62
CA ILE A 185 4.62 11.69 40.42
C ILE A 185 3.15 12.11 40.62
N GLY A 186 2.58 11.86 41.79
CA GLY A 186 1.22 12.27 42.13
C GLY A 186 1.03 13.80 42.08
N LEU A 187 1.97 14.56 42.64
CA LEU A 187 1.95 16.02 42.61
C LEU A 187 2.12 16.57 41.18
N PHE A 188 3.01 15.98 40.38
CA PHE A 188 3.21 16.34 38.98
C PHE A 188 1.94 16.11 38.15
N PHE A 189 1.30 14.94 38.31
CA PHE A 189 0.02 14.64 37.66
C PHE A 189 -1.10 15.59 38.09
N ALA A 190 -1.17 15.96 39.38
CA ALA A 190 -2.19 16.88 39.89
C ALA A 190 -2.03 18.30 39.31
N MET A 191 -0.79 18.77 39.10
CA MET A 191 -0.54 20.01 38.36
C MET A 191 -0.98 19.92 36.90
N GLN A 192 -0.68 18.81 36.22
CA GLN A 192 -0.96 18.65 34.79
C GLN A 192 -2.45 18.46 34.48
N THR A 193 -3.18 17.77 35.35
CA THR A 193 -4.62 17.49 35.21
C THR A 193 -5.51 18.65 35.66
N GLY A 194 -4.92 19.72 36.22
CA GLY A 194 -5.65 20.94 36.57
C GLY A 194 -6.65 20.77 37.71
N VAL A 195 -6.45 19.78 38.60
CA VAL A 195 -7.32 19.49 39.75
C VAL A 195 -7.46 20.67 40.73
N PHE A 196 -6.52 21.63 40.69
CA PHE A 196 -6.56 22.86 41.48
C PHE A 196 -7.28 24.03 40.81
N LYS A 197 -7.87 23.87 39.61
CA LYS A 197 -8.69 24.91 38.99
C LYS A 197 -9.98 25.09 39.79
N THR A 198 -10.26 26.32 40.22
CA THR A 198 -11.48 26.68 40.98
C THR A 198 -12.74 26.56 40.13
N ALA A 199 -13.92 26.37 40.74
CA ALA A 199 -15.20 26.22 40.05
C ALA A 199 -15.50 27.31 38.99
N ALA A 200 -14.99 28.53 39.16
CA ALA A 200 -15.10 29.61 38.19
C ALA A 200 -14.31 29.39 36.87
N GLN A 201 -13.34 28.46 36.84
CA GLN A 201 -12.59 28.06 35.64
C GLN A 201 -13.07 26.72 35.06
N LEU A 202 -13.99 26.03 35.73
CA LEU A 202 -14.54 24.73 35.31
C LEU A 202 -15.88 24.88 34.58
N ASP A 203 -16.27 26.10 34.23
CA ASP A 203 -17.47 26.44 33.47
C ASP A 203 -18.72 25.66 33.92
N THR A 204 -19.02 25.72 35.22
CA THR A 204 -20.22 25.12 35.81
C THR A 204 -21.45 26.01 35.61
N ALA A 205 -21.55 26.70 34.48
CA ALA A 205 -22.78 27.37 34.09
C ALA A 205 -23.88 26.31 33.83
N PRO A 206 -25.15 26.59 34.13
CA PRO A 206 -26.25 25.71 33.71
C PRO A 206 -26.19 25.49 32.20
N PRO A 207 -26.58 24.30 31.68
CA PRO A 207 -26.55 24.05 30.25
C PRO A 207 -27.41 25.10 29.55
N GLU A 208 -26.77 25.91 28.69
CA GLU A 208 -27.45 26.73 27.71
C GLU A 208 -28.43 25.80 26.96
N ALA A 209 -29.69 26.21 26.84
CA ALA A 209 -30.66 25.47 26.05
C ALA A 209 -30.07 25.26 24.63
N PRO A 210 -30.21 24.06 24.03
CA PRO A 210 -29.60 23.79 22.73
C PRO A 210 -30.10 24.84 21.74
N PRO A 211 -29.20 25.49 20.97
CA PRO A 211 -29.61 26.48 20.00
C PRO A 211 -30.53 25.80 18.99
N THR A 212 -31.76 26.30 18.89
CA THR A 212 -32.60 26.02 17.72
C THR A 212 -31.92 26.66 16.53
N VAL A 213 -31.52 25.81 15.58
CA VAL A 213 -30.98 26.24 14.28
C VAL A 213 -32.13 26.88 13.52
N GLU A 214 -32.20 28.20 13.51
CA GLU A 214 -32.84 28.92 12.41
C GLU A 214 -31.91 28.80 11.20
N ASP A 215 -32.51 28.56 10.03
CA ASP A 215 -31.84 28.34 8.75
C ASP A 215 -30.98 29.56 8.35
N ASP A 216 -29.73 29.62 8.83
CA ASP A 216 -28.73 30.55 8.32
C ASP A 216 -28.00 29.94 7.12
N ASP A 217 -28.16 30.65 6.02
CA ASP A 217 -27.64 30.43 4.67
C ASP A 217 -26.13 30.13 4.70
N PHE A 218 -25.76 28.85 4.51
CA PHE A 218 -24.37 28.43 4.44
C PHE A 218 -23.73 28.97 3.16
N THR A 219 -23.05 30.11 3.29
CA THR A 219 -22.12 30.60 2.28
C THR A 219 -20.75 29.97 2.58
N PRO A 220 -20.18 29.13 1.70
CA PRO A 220 -18.85 28.58 1.95
C PRO A 220 -17.85 29.74 1.92
N ALA A 221 -17.24 30.04 3.07
CA ALA A 221 -16.05 30.88 3.10
C ALA A 221 -14.89 30.05 2.53
N ASP A 222 -14.64 30.21 1.23
CA ASP A 222 -13.35 29.91 0.63
C ASP A 222 -12.30 30.77 1.35
N GLY A 223 -11.50 30.19 2.25
CA GLY A 223 -10.49 30.97 2.95
C GLY A 223 -9.68 30.22 4.00
N ALA A 224 -8.51 29.72 3.57
CA ALA A 224 -7.20 29.68 4.24
C ALA A 224 -7.01 29.19 5.70
N ASN A 225 -8.05 28.96 6.49
CA ASN A 225 -7.93 28.72 7.95
C ASN A 225 -8.73 27.52 8.48
N ALA A 226 -9.24 26.64 7.61
CA ALA A 226 -9.71 25.33 8.04
C ALA A 226 -8.49 24.47 8.44
N PRO A 227 -8.56 23.67 9.53
CA PRO A 227 -7.51 22.70 9.84
C PRO A 227 -7.26 21.83 8.62
N ALA A 228 -6.01 21.81 8.13
CA ALA A 228 -5.65 21.07 6.93
C ALA A 228 -5.99 19.59 7.15
N LYS A 229 -6.80 19.03 6.25
CA LYS A 229 -6.99 17.58 6.18
C LYS A 229 -5.61 16.95 5.90
N PRO A 230 -5.24 15.81 6.49
CA PRO A 230 -4.06 15.07 6.05
C PRO A 230 -4.09 14.90 4.52
N GLY A 231 -3.02 15.33 3.83
CA GLY A 231 -2.93 15.33 2.35
C GLY A 231 -3.51 16.54 1.60
N ALA A 232 -4.13 17.52 2.28
CA ALA A 232 -4.66 18.72 1.60
C ALA A 232 -3.56 19.68 1.11
N ALA A 233 -2.45 19.78 1.84
CA ALA A 233 -1.29 20.56 1.39
C ALA A 233 -0.63 19.91 0.16
N ASP A 234 -0.68 18.58 0.06
CA ASP A 234 -0.05 17.79 -0.99
C ASP A 234 -0.77 17.91 -2.34
N GLN A 235 -2.08 18.15 -2.38
CA GLN A 235 -2.83 18.37 -3.63
C GLN A 235 -2.44 19.66 -4.37
N SER A 236 -1.76 20.60 -3.71
CA SER A 236 -1.28 21.84 -4.34
C SER A 236 0.12 21.74 -4.96
N ARG A 237 0.80 20.59 -4.82
CA ARG A 237 2.12 20.36 -5.39
C ARG A 237 2.03 20.08 -6.90
N ASP A 238 3.05 20.50 -7.65
CA ASP A 238 3.19 20.18 -9.07
C ASP A 238 3.66 18.72 -9.20
N TRP A 239 2.71 17.81 -9.43
CA TRP A 239 2.95 16.37 -9.49
C TRP A 239 3.29 15.91 -10.90
N ILE A 240 4.40 15.18 -11.03
CA ILE A 240 4.81 14.46 -12.23
C ILE A 240 4.36 13.01 -12.07
N ASN A 241 3.52 12.53 -13.00
CA ASN A 241 3.08 11.14 -13.03
C ASN A 241 4.25 10.21 -13.40
N VAL A 242 4.50 9.20 -12.57
CA VAL A 242 5.51 8.16 -12.81
C VAL A 242 4.84 6.89 -13.32
N PHE A 243 3.67 6.54 -12.79
CA PHE A 243 2.92 5.37 -13.18
C PHE A 243 1.41 5.60 -13.09
N SER A 244 0.69 5.21 -14.15
CA SER A 244 -0.77 5.09 -14.17
C SER A 244 -1.19 3.70 -14.68
N PRO A 245 -2.24 3.08 -14.09
CA PRO A 245 -2.81 1.83 -14.57
C PRO A 245 -3.30 1.84 -16.03
N THR A 246 -3.49 3.02 -16.62
CA THR A 246 -3.84 3.19 -18.04
C THR A 246 -2.68 2.91 -19.00
N ASP A 247 -1.44 2.94 -18.49
CA ASP A 247 -0.22 2.64 -19.24
C ASP A 247 0.67 1.67 -18.43
N PRO A 248 0.39 0.36 -18.48
CA PRO A 248 1.15 -0.64 -17.74
C PRO A 248 2.48 -1.02 -18.43
N THR A 249 2.85 -0.37 -19.54
CA THR A 249 4.06 -0.74 -20.30
C THR A 249 5.36 -0.50 -19.52
N HIS A 250 5.30 0.37 -18.52
CA HIS A 250 6.40 0.73 -17.62
C HIS A 250 6.45 -0.11 -16.34
N VAL A 251 5.82 -1.30 -16.35
CA VAL A 251 5.81 -2.20 -15.19
C VAL A 251 6.36 -3.57 -15.56
N ALA A 252 7.34 -4.03 -14.79
CA ALA A 252 7.96 -5.34 -14.93
C ALA A 252 7.69 -6.20 -13.69
N ALA A 253 7.04 -7.35 -13.90
CA ALA A 253 6.86 -8.38 -12.89
C ALA A 253 7.81 -9.56 -13.17
N PRO A 254 8.66 -9.97 -12.20
CA PRO A 254 9.43 -11.21 -12.28
C PRO A 254 8.55 -12.46 -12.45
N SER A 255 9.12 -13.59 -12.87
CA SER A 255 8.37 -14.81 -13.24
C SER A 255 7.53 -15.42 -12.12
N ASP A 256 7.88 -15.18 -10.86
CA ASP A 256 7.12 -15.64 -9.69
C ASP A 256 6.20 -14.55 -9.10
N ALA A 257 6.25 -13.32 -9.61
CA ALA A 257 5.35 -12.22 -9.24
C ALA A 257 4.24 -12.03 -10.28
N LYS A 258 3.18 -11.32 -9.90
CA LYS A 258 2.07 -10.97 -10.80
C LYS A 258 1.75 -9.49 -10.71
N ALA A 259 1.45 -8.89 -11.86
CA ALA A 259 0.95 -7.53 -11.99
C ALA A 259 -0.19 -7.54 -13.02
N GLU A 260 -1.41 -7.23 -12.58
CA GLU A 260 -2.62 -7.35 -13.39
C GLU A 260 -3.41 -6.04 -13.32
N VAL A 261 -3.70 -5.44 -14.48
CA VAL A 261 -4.57 -4.27 -14.55
C VAL A 261 -6.01 -4.72 -14.34
N MET A 262 -6.67 -4.15 -13.35
CA MET A 262 -8.07 -4.38 -13.03
C MET A 262 -8.80 -3.06 -12.86
N LYS A 263 -10.12 -3.14 -12.69
CA LYS A 263 -10.98 -1.98 -12.53
C LYS A 263 -12.03 -2.28 -11.47
N ASP A 264 -12.23 -1.34 -10.56
CA ASP A 264 -13.33 -1.34 -9.59
C ASP A 264 -14.18 -0.07 -9.78
N ASP A 265 -15.10 0.16 -8.83
CA ASP A 265 -15.97 1.33 -8.81
C ASP A 265 -15.20 2.66 -8.66
N THR A 266 -13.94 2.62 -8.22
CA THR A 266 -13.07 3.80 -8.02
C THR A 266 -12.15 4.10 -9.22
N GLY A 267 -12.08 3.19 -10.19
CA GLY A 267 -11.28 3.36 -11.40
C GLY A 267 -10.38 2.15 -11.70
N PRO A 268 -9.51 2.27 -12.73
CA PRO A 268 -8.51 1.25 -12.99
C PRO A 268 -7.41 1.28 -11.91
N PHE A 269 -6.86 0.11 -11.61
CA PHE A 269 -5.74 -0.07 -10.70
C PHE A 269 -4.90 -1.26 -11.15
N LEU A 270 -3.63 -1.29 -10.73
CA LEU A 270 -2.77 -2.44 -10.95
C LEU A 270 -2.70 -3.27 -9.67
N ARG A 271 -3.21 -4.51 -9.71
CA ARG A 271 -3.02 -5.45 -8.61
C ARG A 271 -1.66 -6.11 -8.74
N ILE A 272 -0.80 -5.88 -7.76
CA ILE A 272 0.50 -6.52 -7.65
C ILE A 272 0.47 -7.60 -6.57
N ARG A 273 1.15 -8.71 -6.85
CA ARG A 273 1.38 -9.80 -5.91
C ARG A 273 2.81 -10.29 -6.05
N SER A 274 3.61 -10.07 -5.02
CA SER A 274 4.97 -10.58 -4.95
C SER A 274 5.00 -12.11 -4.89
N GLY A 275 6.02 -12.70 -5.49
CA GLY A 275 6.21 -14.14 -5.51
C GLY A 275 6.64 -14.70 -4.16
N ALA A 276 6.61 -16.03 -4.02
CA ALA A 276 7.02 -16.73 -2.79
C ALA A 276 8.48 -16.44 -2.41
N SER A 277 9.33 -16.08 -3.36
CA SER A 277 10.72 -15.67 -3.09
C SER A 277 10.80 -14.28 -2.42
N GLY A 278 9.76 -13.45 -2.56
CA GLY A 278 9.77 -12.03 -2.20
C GLY A 278 10.08 -11.09 -3.37
N SER A 279 9.97 -11.58 -4.61
CA SER A 279 10.15 -10.75 -5.82
C SER A 279 9.29 -9.50 -5.81
N ALA A 280 9.94 -8.35 -5.95
CA ALA A 280 9.29 -7.06 -6.08
C ALA A 280 8.89 -6.78 -7.53
N ILE A 281 7.81 -6.03 -7.72
CA ILE A 281 7.35 -5.54 -9.01
C ILE A 281 8.05 -4.20 -9.26
N ALA A 282 8.72 -4.06 -10.40
CA ALA A 282 9.46 -2.86 -10.75
C ALA A 282 8.60 -1.92 -11.60
N PHE A 283 8.58 -0.64 -11.23
CA PHE A 283 7.95 0.46 -11.94
C PHE A 283 9.06 1.36 -12.49
N ASP A 284 9.07 1.60 -13.79
CA ASP A 284 10.10 2.41 -14.43
C ASP A 284 9.90 3.89 -14.09
N VAL A 285 10.99 4.54 -13.69
CA VAL A 285 11.07 5.99 -13.54
C VAL A 285 11.83 6.53 -14.75
N GLY A 286 11.08 7.14 -15.67
CA GLY A 286 11.64 7.65 -16.92
C GLY A 286 12.81 8.61 -16.69
N GLN A 287 13.82 8.55 -17.56
CA GLN A 287 15.00 9.42 -17.49
C GLN A 287 14.62 10.90 -17.47
N GLY A 288 13.62 11.32 -18.26
CA GLY A 288 13.14 12.71 -18.28
C GLY A 288 12.50 13.16 -16.95
N VAL A 289 12.00 12.25 -16.12
CA VAL A 289 11.58 12.56 -14.76
C VAL A 289 12.81 12.78 -13.88
N LEU A 290 13.76 11.84 -13.90
CA LEU A 290 15.01 11.93 -13.13
C LEU A 290 15.84 13.19 -13.46
N GLU A 291 15.87 13.62 -14.72
CA GLU A 291 16.53 14.86 -15.14
C GLU A 291 15.91 16.10 -14.48
N LYS A 292 14.59 16.11 -14.26
CA LYS A 292 13.90 17.19 -13.55
C LYS A 292 14.18 17.18 -12.05
N LEU A 293 14.42 15.99 -11.47
CA LEU A 293 14.69 15.83 -10.04
C LEU A 293 16.16 16.04 -9.67
N ALA A 294 17.08 16.00 -10.65
CA ALA A 294 18.51 16.16 -10.44
C ALA A 294 18.84 17.41 -9.60
N GLY A 295 19.59 17.21 -8.50
CA GLY A 295 19.99 18.27 -7.58
C GLY A 295 18.88 18.84 -6.70
N LYS A 296 17.69 18.25 -6.69
CA LYS A 296 16.53 18.71 -5.92
C LYS A 296 16.12 17.70 -4.86
N HIS A 297 15.34 18.17 -3.89
CA HIS A 297 14.62 17.31 -2.96
C HIS A 297 13.27 16.97 -3.59
N ALA A 298 12.94 15.68 -3.68
CA ALA A 298 11.70 15.23 -4.27
C ALA A 298 10.93 14.32 -3.31
N VAL A 299 9.61 14.40 -3.37
CA VAL A 299 8.69 13.55 -2.60
C VAL A 299 7.93 12.67 -3.57
N PHE A 300 8.11 11.37 -3.44
CA PHE A 300 7.32 10.36 -4.13
C PHE A 300 6.09 10.02 -3.31
N ASP A 301 4.98 9.80 -4.00
CA ASP A 301 3.72 9.36 -3.42
C ASP A 301 3.22 8.12 -4.18
N ILE A 302 2.99 7.05 -3.42
CA ILE A 302 2.38 5.82 -3.91
C ILE A 302 0.96 5.76 -3.36
N ILE A 303 -0.03 5.81 -4.25
CA ILE A 303 -1.43 5.68 -3.87
C ILE A 303 -1.83 4.21 -3.96
N ALA A 304 -2.11 3.59 -2.82
CA ALA A 304 -2.33 2.16 -2.74
C ALA A 304 -3.40 1.74 -1.72
N ARG A 305 -3.92 0.53 -1.88
CA ARG A 305 -4.73 -0.18 -0.88
C ARG A 305 -4.41 -1.67 -0.88
N ALA A 306 -4.60 -2.32 0.25
CA ALA A 306 -4.49 -3.76 0.35
C ALA A 306 -5.70 -4.46 -0.31
N GLU A 307 -5.54 -5.73 -0.66
CA GLU A 307 -6.66 -6.60 -1.02
C GLU A 307 -7.69 -6.65 0.13
N ASP A 308 -8.98 -6.71 -0.20
CA ASP A 308 -10.06 -6.64 0.79
C ASP A 308 -9.89 -7.69 1.90
N GLY A 309 -10.00 -7.25 3.16
CA GLY A 309 -9.82 -8.11 4.33
C GLY A 309 -8.38 -8.60 4.57
N LYS A 310 -7.37 -8.11 3.82
CA LYS A 310 -5.98 -8.60 3.88
C LYS A 310 -4.98 -7.47 4.05
N ASP A 311 -5.04 -6.77 5.18
CA ASP A 311 -4.02 -5.78 5.54
C ASP A 311 -2.61 -6.38 5.45
N THR A 312 -1.69 -5.62 4.89
CA THR A 312 -0.35 -6.09 4.55
C THR A 312 0.70 -5.02 4.84
N GLN A 313 1.97 -5.42 4.81
CA GLN A 313 3.08 -4.49 4.79
C GLN A 313 3.76 -4.58 3.44
N ILE A 314 3.97 -3.43 2.82
CA ILE A 314 4.78 -3.33 1.60
C ILE A 314 6.18 -2.86 1.95
N SER A 315 7.15 -3.26 1.12
CA SER A 315 8.46 -2.63 1.09
C SER A 315 8.72 -1.99 -0.25
N VAL A 316 9.29 -0.79 -0.24
CA VAL A 316 9.68 -0.04 -1.43
C VAL A 316 11.19 0.08 -1.43
N ASP A 317 11.80 -0.23 -2.56
CA ASP A 317 13.24 -0.13 -2.84
C ASP A 317 13.40 0.61 -4.17
N CYS A 318 14.33 1.54 -4.28
CA CYS A 318 14.50 2.33 -5.49
C CYS A 318 15.90 2.17 -6.05
N ASN A 319 16.03 2.20 -7.37
CA ASN A 319 17.32 2.28 -8.04
C ASN A 319 17.24 3.36 -9.13
N PHE A 320 17.82 4.53 -8.86
CA PHE A 320 17.89 5.64 -9.81
C PHE A 320 19.25 5.72 -10.52
N GLY A 321 19.99 4.60 -10.55
CA GLY A 321 21.30 4.50 -11.15
C GLY A 321 22.32 5.43 -10.48
N GLU A 322 22.93 6.32 -11.25
CA GLU A 322 23.94 7.26 -10.77
C GLU A 322 23.41 8.30 -9.75
N LEU A 323 22.08 8.45 -9.69
CA LEU A 323 21.41 9.34 -8.76
C LEU A 323 21.19 8.71 -7.37
N GLY A 324 21.42 7.42 -7.21
CA GLY A 324 21.32 6.71 -5.93
C GLY A 324 20.02 5.94 -5.76
N ASP A 325 19.63 5.72 -4.50
CA ASP A 325 18.45 4.97 -4.09
C ASP A 325 17.62 5.75 -3.06
N CYS A 326 16.47 5.20 -2.66
CA CYS A 326 15.63 5.74 -1.60
C CYS A 326 15.79 4.97 -0.26
N GLY A 327 16.77 4.07 -0.18
CA GLY A 327 16.84 3.02 0.82
C GLY A 327 15.62 2.08 0.78
N ARG A 328 15.47 1.28 1.84
CA ARG A 328 14.30 0.40 2.01
C ARG A 328 13.24 1.09 2.87
N LYS A 329 12.14 1.50 2.24
CA LYS A 329 10.97 2.02 2.96
C LYS A 329 9.97 0.90 3.22
N ARG A 330 9.19 1.01 4.31
CA ARG A 330 8.14 0.04 4.65
C ARG A 330 6.90 0.78 5.10
N TYR A 331 5.75 0.31 4.64
CA TYR A 331 4.45 0.89 4.98
C TYR A 331 3.45 -0.20 5.34
N ALA A 332 2.61 0.08 6.33
CA ALA A 332 1.43 -0.71 6.61
C ALA A 332 0.32 -0.25 5.66
N VAL A 333 -0.15 -1.14 4.80
CA VAL A 333 -1.18 -0.87 3.81
C VAL A 333 -2.49 -1.47 4.27
N GLY A 334 -3.47 -0.61 4.50
CA GLY A 334 -4.82 -0.99 4.91
C GLY A 334 -5.78 -1.18 3.74
N GLN A 335 -7.02 -1.58 4.05
CA GLN A 335 -8.08 -1.83 3.06
C GLN A 335 -8.59 -0.56 2.37
N GLN A 336 -8.41 0.60 3.01
CA GLN A 336 -8.76 1.90 2.44
C GLN A 336 -7.63 2.41 1.55
N ARG A 337 -8.01 3.11 0.48
CA ARG A 337 -7.08 3.83 -0.40
C ARG A 337 -6.40 4.93 0.41
N ASN A 338 -5.08 4.90 0.44
CA ASN A 338 -4.26 5.88 1.16
C ASN A 338 -2.99 6.22 0.38
N GLU A 339 -2.33 7.30 0.80
CA GLU A 339 -1.09 7.84 0.22
C GLU A 339 0.10 7.41 1.07
N TYR A 340 1.19 6.97 0.43
CA TYR A 340 2.41 6.50 1.08
C TYR A 340 3.61 7.27 0.53
N LEU A 341 4.05 8.25 1.29
CA LEU A 341 5.06 9.22 0.86
C LEU A 341 6.46 8.86 1.34
N PHE A 342 7.45 9.06 0.48
CA PHE A 342 8.86 9.10 0.86
C PHE A 342 9.60 10.20 0.10
N ASP A 343 10.56 10.80 0.78
CA ASP A 343 11.40 11.84 0.23
C ASP A 343 12.79 11.28 -0.16
N VAL A 344 13.38 11.90 -1.17
CA VAL A 344 14.70 11.57 -1.71
C VAL A 344 15.44 12.85 -2.06
N GLN A 345 16.63 13.04 -1.50
CA GLN A 345 17.54 14.11 -1.90
C GLN A 345 18.39 13.63 -3.07
N PHE A 346 18.17 14.20 -4.25
CA PHE A 346 18.93 13.84 -5.44
C PHE A 346 20.25 14.61 -5.51
N PRO A 347 21.37 13.97 -5.90
CA PRO A 347 22.61 14.68 -6.18
C PRO A 347 22.48 15.52 -7.44
N ASN A 348 23.25 16.62 -7.52
CA ASN A 348 23.29 17.46 -8.73
C ASN A 348 24.17 16.82 -9.81
N LYS A 349 23.64 15.76 -10.43
CA LYS A 349 24.26 14.99 -11.52
C LYS A 349 23.21 14.69 -12.59
N ARG A 350 23.62 14.46 -13.83
CA ARG A 350 22.69 14.01 -14.88
C ARG A 350 22.48 12.49 -14.75
N PRO A 351 21.24 11.99 -14.83
CA PRO A 351 21.01 10.55 -14.89
C PRO A 351 21.55 9.98 -16.21
N GLY A 352 22.27 8.85 -16.12
CA GLY A 352 22.76 8.12 -17.30
C GLY A 352 21.73 7.15 -17.91
N SER A 353 20.64 6.86 -17.19
CA SER A 353 19.57 5.96 -17.61
C SER A 353 18.26 6.25 -16.87
N ALA A 354 17.18 5.58 -17.26
CA ALA A 354 15.99 5.45 -16.42
C ALA A 354 16.32 4.75 -15.09
N GLY A 355 15.48 4.97 -14.08
CA GLY A 355 15.52 4.30 -12.79
C GLY A 355 14.31 3.39 -12.59
N THR A 356 14.22 2.77 -11.42
CA THR A 356 13.10 1.91 -11.05
C THR A 356 12.69 2.12 -9.59
N ILE A 357 11.40 1.95 -9.32
CA ILE A 357 10.83 1.80 -7.99
C ILE A 357 10.31 0.38 -7.90
N ALA A 358 10.89 -0.44 -7.03
CA ALA A 358 10.49 -1.82 -6.80
C ALA A 358 9.59 -1.92 -5.56
N VAL A 359 8.38 -2.44 -5.74
CA VAL A 359 7.40 -2.62 -4.67
C VAL A 359 7.19 -4.11 -4.42
N ASN A 360 7.45 -4.55 -3.18
CA ASN A 360 7.03 -5.85 -2.71
C ASN A 360 5.69 -5.71 -1.98
N SER A 361 4.66 -6.43 -2.44
CA SER A 361 3.28 -6.33 -1.93
C SER A 361 3.07 -7.00 -0.57
N ASP A 362 3.99 -7.85 -0.15
CA ASP A 362 3.89 -8.67 1.04
C ASP A 362 5.27 -9.00 1.62
N PHE A 363 5.73 -8.13 2.50
CA PHE A 363 6.99 -8.28 3.21
C PHE A 363 7.05 -9.59 4.02
N ASP A 364 5.91 -10.06 4.53
CA ASP A 364 5.80 -11.26 5.37
C ASP A 364 5.63 -12.56 4.56
N LYS A 365 5.61 -12.47 3.22
CA LYS A 365 5.53 -13.60 2.28
C LYS A 365 4.31 -14.51 2.48
N GLN A 366 3.19 -13.95 2.89
CA GLN A 366 1.88 -14.60 3.02
C GLN A 366 1.06 -14.64 1.71
N GLY A 367 1.64 -14.15 0.60
CA GLY A 367 1.00 -14.05 -0.71
C GLY A 367 -0.06 -12.96 -0.82
N LYS A 368 -0.03 -11.92 0.02
CA LYS A 368 -0.97 -10.80 -0.02
C LYS A 368 -0.74 -9.91 -1.24
N ALA A 369 -1.82 -9.36 -1.78
CA ALA A 369 -1.79 -8.45 -2.91
C ALA A 369 -2.10 -7.02 -2.50
N VAL A 370 -1.59 -6.08 -3.29
CA VAL A 370 -1.82 -4.65 -3.13
C VAL A 370 -2.28 -4.08 -4.47
N ASN A 371 -3.26 -3.19 -4.43
CA ASN A 371 -3.74 -2.45 -5.59
C ASN A 371 -3.03 -1.09 -5.60
N ILE A 372 -2.28 -0.81 -6.66
CA ILE A 372 -1.61 0.46 -6.91
C ILE A 372 -2.48 1.27 -7.88
N TYR A 373 -2.86 2.48 -7.47
CA TYR A 373 -3.68 3.38 -8.26
C TYR A 373 -2.85 4.40 -9.04
N GLU A 374 -1.75 4.86 -8.45
CA GLU A 374 -0.90 5.89 -9.03
C GLU A 374 0.46 5.89 -8.32
N ILE A 375 1.52 6.20 -9.05
CA ILE A 375 2.80 6.63 -8.46
C ILE A 375 3.15 7.96 -9.08
N ARG A 376 3.41 8.97 -8.25
CA ARG A 376 3.72 10.33 -8.68
C ARG A 376 4.85 10.91 -7.85
N VAL A 377 5.49 11.94 -8.37
CA VAL A 377 6.58 12.64 -7.70
C VAL A 377 6.42 14.14 -7.81
N SER A 378 6.72 14.86 -6.74
CA SER A 378 6.77 16.32 -6.73
C SER A 378 8.14 16.79 -6.23
N ILE A 379 8.54 17.98 -6.67
CA ILE A 379 9.75 18.65 -6.19
C ILE A 379 9.37 19.46 -4.96
N GLU A 380 10.12 19.30 -3.87
CA GLU A 380 10.00 20.18 -2.71
C GLU A 380 10.70 21.52 -3.00
N PRO A 381 10.05 22.66 -2.72
CA PRO A 381 10.55 23.99 -3.10
C PRO A 381 11.83 24.43 -2.39
#